data_AF-A0A2N5A9I4-F1
#
_entry.id   AF-A0A2N5A9I4-F1
#
_cell.length_a   1.000
_cell.length_b   1.000
_cell.length_c   1.000
_cell.angle_alpha   90.00
_cell.angle_beta   90.00
_cell.angle_gamma   90.00
#
_symmetry.space_group_name_H-M   'P 1'
#
loop_
_entity.id
_entity.type
_entity.pdbx_description
1 polymer ?
#
loop_
_entity_poly.entity_id
_entity_poly.type
_entity_poly.pdbx_seq_one_letter_code
_entity_poly.pdbx_strand_id
1 'polypeptide(L)'
;LGNGTELSNRKMQQAVDNLWRFTGELFLADEVDLSLVEQGIAVDPRELQAEWQRAVHTALLDSGLQIPQEAAFRSGGKQGLHSEHLGPLLAEMQYLQRSHPGLQW
;
A
#
# COMPACT_ATOMS: atom_id res chain seq x y z
N LEU A 1 2.90 -18.79 6.63
CA LEU A 1 4.33 -18.42 6.47
C LEU A 1 4.94 -18.01 7.80
N GLY A 2 4.34 -17.06 8.53
CA GLY A 2 4.80 -16.63 9.86
C GLY A 2 4.94 -17.79 10.85
N ASN A 3 3.86 -18.50 11.18
CA ASN A 3 3.91 -19.71 12.02
C ASN A 3 4.24 -21.00 11.25
N GLY A 4 5.16 -20.92 10.29
CA GLY A 4 5.63 -22.08 9.52
C GLY A 4 6.95 -22.64 10.05
N THR A 5 7.93 -22.75 9.16
CA THR A 5 9.33 -23.06 9.52
C THR A 5 10.06 -21.79 9.96
N GLU A 6 11.21 -21.91 10.61
CA GLU A 6 12.09 -20.77 10.91
C GLU A 6 12.43 -19.95 9.65
N LEU A 7 12.69 -20.64 8.54
CA LEU A 7 12.97 -20.00 7.25
C LEU A 7 11.77 -19.17 6.78
N SER A 8 10.56 -19.73 6.81
CA SER A 8 9.37 -19.02 6.34
C SER A 8 8.94 -17.91 7.30
N ASN A 9 9.13 -18.08 8.61
CA ASN A 9 8.89 -17.06 9.62
C ASN A 9 9.77 -15.83 9.34
N ARG A 10 11.09 -16.05 9.24
CA ARG A 10 12.06 -14.98 8.96
C ARG A 10 11.76 -14.24 7.66
N LYS A 11 11.42 -14.97 6.60
CA LYS A 11 11.05 -14.35 5.31
C LYS A 11 9.79 -13.50 5.41
N MET A 12 8.79 -13.96 6.17
CA MET A 12 7.55 -13.22 6.34
C MET A 12 7.77 -11.95 7.15
N GLN A 13 8.56 -12.01 8.24
CA GLN A 13 8.93 -10.82 9.01
C GLN A 13 9.66 -9.80 8.14
N GLN A 14 10.67 -10.24 7.37
CA GLN A 14 11.42 -9.36 6.46
C GLN A 14 10.52 -8.68 5.41
N ALA A 15 9.51 -9.40 4.91
CA ALA A 15 8.57 -8.82 3.96
C ALA A 15 7.71 -7.73 4.60
N VAL A 16 7.23 -7.96 5.83
CA VAL A 16 6.47 -6.98 6.61
C VAL A 16 7.32 -5.75 6.90
N ASP A 17 8.53 -5.93 7.42
CA ASP A 17 9.46 -4.84 7.76
C ASP A 17 9.77 -3.99 6.51
N ASN A 18 10.06 -4.64 5.38
CA ASN A 18 10.41 -3.92 4.15
C ASN A 18 9.24 -3.14 3.53
N LEU A 19 7.99 -3.55 3.75
CA LEU A 19 6.82 -2.87 3.19
C LEU A 19 6.21 -1.83 4.13
N TRP A 20 6.52 -1.90 5.42
CA TRP A 20 5.84 -1.12 6.45
C TRP A 20 5.84 0.39 6.21
N ARG A 21 6.97 0.94 5.72
CA ARG A 21 7.14 2.38 5.45
C ARG A 21 6.10 2.98 4.50
N PHE A 22 5.44 2.17 3.66
CA PHE A 22 4.42 2.60 2.70
C PHE A 22 3.00 2.59 3.28
N THR A 23 2.79 1.98 4.45
CA THR A 23 1.44 1.88 5.06
C THR A 23 0.87 3.24 5.48
N GLY A 24 1.71 4.26 5.66
CA GLY A 24 1.27 5.62 6.00
C GLY A 24 0.39 6.26 4.93
N GLU A 25 0.65 5.97 3.65
CA GLU A 25 -0.16 6.51 2.55
C GLU A 25 -1.61 5.99 2.54
N LEU A 26 -1.87 4.83 3.17
CA LEU A 26 -3.22 4.27 3.28
C LEU A 26 -4.19 5.18 4.06
N PHE A 27 -3.65 6.03 4.95
CA PHE A 27 -4.42 6.88 5.85
C PHE A 27 -4.18 8.38 5.59
N LEU A 28 -3.55 8.71 4.46
CA LEU A 28 -3.31 10.09 4.07
C LEU A 28 -4.54 10.65 3.34
N ALA A 29 -5.18 11.64 3.95
CA ALA A 29 -6.23 12.44 3.33
C ALA A 29 -5.63 13.69 2.65
N ASP A 30 -6.02 13.93 1.40
CA ASP A 30 -5.78 15.17 0.67
C ASP A 30 -7.06 15.99 0.49
N GLU A 31 -6.96 17.16 -0.15
CA GLU A 31 -8.10 18.07 -0.33
C GLU A 31 -9.26 17.45 -1.13
N VAL A 32 -8.96 16.52 -2.06
CA VAL A 32 -9.98 15.83 -2.85
C VAL A 32 -10.76 14.87 -1.95
N ASP A 33 -10.06 14.11 -1.10
CA ASP A 33 -10.73 13.22 -0.15
C ASP A 33 -11.62 14.04 0.78
N LEU A 34 -11.07 15.08 1.43
CA LEU A 34 -11.79 15.87 2.43
C LEU A 34 -13.05 16.55 1.85
N SER A 35 -12.95 17.11 0.65
CA SER A 35 -14.09 17.75 -0.03
C SER A 35 -15.20 16.74 -0.35
N LEU A 36 -14.85 15.52 -0.74
CA LEU A 36 -15.84 14.48 -1.04
C LEU A 36 -16.39 13.81 0.22
N VAL A 37 -15.62 13.76 1.31
CA VAL A 37 -16.07 13.32 2.64
C VAL A 37 -17.14 14.27 3.18
N GLU A 38 -16.94 15.58 3.09
CA GLU A 38 -17.92 16.59 3.51
C GLU A 38 -19.26 16.46 2.77
N GLN A 39 -19.22 15.96 1.53
CA GLN A 39 -20.40 15.71 0.70
C GLN A 39 -21.04 14.33 0.95
N GLY A 40 -20.45 13.48 1.81
CA GLY A 40 -20.90 12.11 2.04
C GLY A 40 -20.68 11.16 0.86
N ILE A 41 -19.72 11.48 -0.02
CA ILE A 41 -19.41 10.69 -1.23
C ILE A 41 -18.21 9.76 -0.97
N ALA A 42 -17.15 10.28 -0.38
CA ALA A 42 -15.92 9.53 -0.08
C ALA A 42 -15.83 9.18 1.41
N VAL A 43 -14.90 8.27 1.71
CA VAL A 43 -14.51 7.92 3.08
C VAL A 43 -13.21 8.66 3.41
N ASP A 44 -13.10 9.20 4.62
CA ASP A 44 -11.85 9.80 5.10
C ASP A 44 -10.83 8.69 5.36
N PRO A 45 -9.70 8.63 4.62
CA PRO A 45 -8.69 7.59 4.83
C PRO A 45 -8.16 7.54 6.28
N ARG A 46 -8.19 8.65 7.01
CA ARG A 46 -7.73 8.73 8.40
C ARG A 46 -8.60 7.91 9.34
N GLU A 47 -9.90 7.82 9.07
CA GLU A 47 -10.86 7.06 9.88
C GLU A 47 -10.70 5.54 9.71
N LEU A 48 -10.09 5.10 8.60
CA LEU A 48 -9.82 3.69 8.32
C LEU A 48 -8.69 3.10 9.18
N GLN A 49 -7.85 3.95 9.78
CA GLN A 49 -6.62 3.52 10.45
C GLN A 49 -6.90 2.57 11.62
N ALA A 50 -7.88 2.87 12.46
CA ALA A 50 -8.17 2.07 13.65
C ALA A 50 -8.63 0.64 13.29
N GLU A 51 -9.49 0.51 12.28
CA GLU A 51 -9.96 -0.78 11.79
C GLU A 51 -8.85 -1.57 11.11
N TRP A 52 -8.07 -0.93 10.24
CA TRP A 52 -6.94 -1.56 9.57
C TRP A 52 -5.89 -2.05 10.59
N GLN A 53 -5.54 -1.23 11.58
CA GLN A 53 -4.57 -1.59 12.62
C GLN A 53 -5.06 -2.79 13.42
N ARG A 54 -6.32 -2.79 13.84
CA ARG A 54 -6.91 -3.94 14.55
C ARG A 54 -6.78 -5.22 13.74
N ALA A 55 -7.14 -5.20 12.45
CA ALA A 55 -7.04 -6.36 11.59
C ALA A 55 -5.58 -6.82 11.38
N VAL A 56 -4.69 -5.91 10.99
CA VAL A 56 -3.30 -6.23 10.64
C VAL A 56 -2.49 -6.63 11.86
N HIS A 57 -2.61 -5.90 12.98
CA HIS A 57 -1.91 -6.24 14.22
C HIS A 57 -2.33 -7.62 14.73
N THR A 58 -3.63 -7.92 14.71
CA THR A 58 -4.14 -9.25 15.10
C THR A 58 -3.55 -10.33 14.20
N ALA A 59 -3.61 -10.14 12.87
CA ALA A 59 -3.08 -11.12 11.93
C ALA A 59 -1.56 -11.34 12.05
N LEU A 60 -0.77 -10.28 12.32
CA LEU A 60 0.67 -10.40 12.55
C LEU A 60 0.96 -11.19 13.82
N LEU A 61 0.29 -10.86 14.93
CA LEU A 61 0.45 -11.55 16.21
C LEU A 61 0.02 -13.02 16.12
N ASP A 62 -1.13 -13.30 15.48
CA ASP A 62 -1.61 -14.67 15.23
C ASP A 62 -0.66 -15.49 14.34
N SER A 63 0.16 -14.81 13.52
CA SER A 63 1.21 -15.43 12.71
C SER A 63 2.56 -15.53 13.43
N GLY A 64 2.65 -15.15 14.71
CA GLY A 64 3.90 -15.16 15.47
C GLY A 64 4.92 -14.13 14.96
N LEU A 65 4.46 -13.05 14.34
CA LEU A 65 5.27 -11.97 13.80
C LEU A 65 5.17 -10.71 14.69
N GLN A 66 6.12 -9.81 14.51
CA GLN A 66 6.20 -8.54 15.22
C GLN A 66 5.63 -7.41 14.36
N ILE A 67 4.98 -6.45 15.02
CA ILE A 67 4.59 -5.19 14.39
C ILE A 67 5.84 -4.31 14.29
N PRO A 68 6.21 -3.82 13.10
CA PRO A 68 7.37 -2.95 12.96
C PRO A 68 7.23 -1.66 13.79
N GLN A 69 8.31 -1.26 14.46
CA GLN A 69 8.33 -0.04 15.28
C GLN A 69 8.65 1.22 14.47
N GLU A 70 9.14 1.07 13.25
CA GLU A 70 9.41 2.18 12.35
C GLU A 70 8.09 2.88 12.00
N ALA A 71 8.03 4.20 12.22
CA ALA A 71 6.89 4.98 11.80
C ALA A 71 6.82 4.99 10.26
N ALA A 72 5.68 4.63 9.68
CA ALA A 72 5.50 4.69 8.24
C ALA A 72 5.51 6.15 7.76
N PHE A 73 6.33 6.45 6.76
CA PHE A 73 6.64 7.83 6.36
C PHE A 73 6.58 8.08 4.84
N ARG A 74 6.40 7.05 4.02
CA ARG A 74 6.37 7.18 2.56
C ARG A 74 4.95 7.48 2.08
N SER A 75 4.85 8.47 1.19
CA SER A 75 3.66 8.86 0.44
C SER A 75 4.06 9.51 -0.88
N GLY A 76 3.08 9.77 -1.75
CA GLY A 76 3.24 10.53 -3.00
C GLY A 76 2.58 9.88 -4.22
N GLY A 77 2.18 8.62 -4.13
CA GLY A 77 1.55 7.88 -5.22
C GLY A 77 0.26 8.54 -5.71
N LYS A 78 -0.57 9.06 -4.80
CA LYS A 78 -1.80 9.81 -5.15
C LYS A 78 -1.53 11.09 -5.94
N GLN A 79 -0.33 11.64 -5.83
CA GLN A 79 0.10 12.91 -6.44
C GLN A 79 0.97 12.68 -7.70
N GLY A 80 1.06 11.44 -8.20
CA GLY A 80 1.92 11.09 -9.33
C GLY A 80 3.41 10.97 -8.99
N LEU A 81 3.78 11.05 -7.70
CA LEU A 81 5.16 10.93 -7.22
C LEU A 81 5.45 9.48 -6.82
N HIS A 82 5.67 8.64 -7.82
CA HIS A 82 5.83 7.21 -7.63
C HIS A 82 7.28 6.82 -7.32
N SER A 83 7.46 5.61 -6.78
CA SER A 83 8.78 4.96 -6.76
C SER A 83 9.28 4.68 -8.19
N GLU A 84 10.58 4.45 -8.31
CA GLU A 84 11.24 4.07 -9.57
C GLU A 84 10.66 2.81 -10.23
N HIS A 85 9.90 1.99 -9.48
CA HIS A 85 9.25 0.79 -9.99
C HIS A 85 8.14 1.08 -11.02
N LEU A 86 7.41 2.20 -10.92
CA LEU A 86 6.23 2.40 -11.77
C LEU A 86 6.59 2.65 -13.25
N GLY A 87 7.68 3.37 -13.52
CA GLY A 87 8.09 3.70 -14.88
C GLY A 87 8.27 2.46 -15.77
N PRO A 88 9.11 1.48 -15.37
CA PRO A 88 9.27 0.22 -16.09
C PRO A 88 7.98 -0.59 -16.22
N LEU A 89 7.16 -0.65 -15.15
CA LEU A 89 5.87 -1.36 -15.19
C LEU A 89 4.94 -0.80 -16.27
N LEU A 90 4.84 0.53 -16.38
CA LEU A 90 4.03 1.16 -17.41
C LEU A 90 4.64 1.01 -18.81
N ALA A 91 5.97 1.03 -18.93
CA ALA A 91 6.65 0.81 -20.20
C ALA A 91 6.33 -0.59 -20.75
N GLU A 92 6.37 -1.62 -19.91
CA GLU A 92 6.00 -2.98 -20.27
C GLU A 92 4.49 -3.10 -20.58
N MET A 93 3.64 -2.63 -19.66
CA MET A 93 2.18 -2.73 -19.79
C MET A 93 1.64 -2.02 -21.04
N GLN A 94 2.21 -0.86 -21.38
CA GLN A 94 1.66 0.02 -22.42
C GLN A 94 2.36 -0.14 -23.78
N TYR A 95 3.32 -1.05 -23.91
CA TYR A 95 4.14 -1.17 -25.13
C TYR A 95 3.31 -1.28 -26.40
N LEU A 96 2.36 -2.23 -26.45
CA LEU A 96 1.56 -2.47 -27.65
C LEU A 96 0.65 -1.28 -27.99
N GLN A 97 -0.04 -0.74 -26.97
CA GLN A 97 -0.93 0.41 -27.13
C GLN A 97 -0.18 1.68 -27.57
N ARG A 98 1.04 1.92 -27.06
CA ARG A 98 1.87 3.05 -27.49
C ARG A 98 2.44 2.87 -28.89
N SER A 99 2.71 1.63 -29.30
CA SER A 99 3.22 1.32 -30.64
C SER A 99 2.11 1.39 -31.71
N HIS A 100 0.87 1.05 -31.35
CA HIS A 100 -0.28 1.01 -32.25
C HIS A 100 -1.52 1.68 -31.65
N PRO A 101 -1.50 3.02 -31.47
CA PRO A 101 -2.59 3.73 -30.81
C PRO A 101 -3.87 3.76 -31.66
N GLY A 102 -5.03 3.67 -31.01
CA GLY A 102 -6.35 3.86 -31.64
C GLY A 102 -6.91 2.63 -32.37
N LEU A 103 -6.21 1.49 -32.33
CA LEU A 103 -6.72 0.24 -32.87
C LEU A 103 -7.74 -0.43 -31.93
N GLN A 104 -8.55 -1.32 -32.50
CA GLN A 104 -9.47 -2.18 -31.77
C GLN A 104 -8.79 -3.53 -31.54
N TRP A 105 -8.94 -4.07 -30.33
CA TRP A 105 -8.37 -5.36 -29.90
C TRP A 105 -9.42 -6.15 -29.14
#